data_AF-A0A0P4VL17-F1
#
_entry.id   AF-A0A0P4VL17-F1
#
_cell.length_a   1.000
_cell.length_b   1.000
_cell.length_c   1.000
_cell.angle_alpha   90.00
_cell.angle_beta   90.00
_cell.angle_gamma   90.00
#
_symmetry.space_group_name_H-M   'P 1'
#
loop_
_entity.id
_entity.type
_entity.pdbx_description
1 polymer ?
#
loop_
_entity_poly.entity_id
_entity_poly.type
_entity_poly.pdbx_seq_one_letter_code
_entity_poly.pdbx_strand_id
1 'polypeptide(L)'
;QWFTITPKFTTVRVNTLKYNAENVAESIRRTLYKESSILGCKLQPEVFVHHTIRDCVVIGSWDSFYVPNLNKCGEVIIDVPCGNAVLRGANIFAPGVLSLSPKTREGEIVEIYVDLRGKCRRGYIKKFYGDKIYIGSGIAKMNRNMLFANNAKLNGVAVEVIYRISNVPSINIQYDCGLLQNLPSIICSYTLELSSDSEVLDMCASPGNKTTHIAILMENMGRIVALDKNLQKVAKIMSLSSSFGLTNIFAYIWDSTKAVTDDSSQTNEGPPFKKSTFNRILLDAPCSALGHRPNLYNKITLRQLKSYVSLQRKLFHNAVELLKPGGILVYSTCTITVEENEGMVKWALNKYSDLKLSKSEPLFGLPGLEESGLSEEERSMVQRFGLAPGNTPESDTIGF
;
A
#
# COMPACT_ATOMS: atom_id res chain seq x y z
N GLN A 1 5.47 -14.24 -13.13
CA GLN A 1 6.13 -14.97 -12.03
C GLN A 1 6.59 -14.01 -10.94
N TRP A 2 7.45 -13.01 -11.23
CA TRP A 2 7.92 -12.06 -10.20
C TRP A 2 6.80 -11.39 -9.37
N PHE A 3 5.72 -10.94 -10.00
CA PHE A 3 4.58 -10.33 -9.28
C PHE A 3 3.87 -11.24 -8.27
N THR A 4 3.99 -12.56 -8.40
CA THR A 4 3.37 -13.49 -7.44
C THR A 4 4.25 -13.72 -6.21
N ILE A 5 5.49 -13.20 -6.21
CA ILE A 5 6.46 -13.34 -5.12
C ILE A 5 6.36 -12.13 -4.20
N THR A 6 6.26 -12.39 -2.90
CA THR A 6 6.27 -11.36 -1.86
C THR A 6 7.59 -10.60 -1.83
N PRO A 7 7.60 -9.27 -1.62
CA PRO A 7 8.82 -8.52 -1.37
C PRO A 7 9.61 -9.10 -0.19
N LYS A 8 10.93 -9.17 -0.30
CA LYS A 8 11.82 -9.71 0.74
C LYS A 8 11.78 -8.90 2.04
N PHE A 9 11.54 -7.61 1.89
CA PHE A 9 11.55 -6.66 2.98
C PHE A 9 10.17 -6.07 3.21
N THR A 10 9.85 -5.91 4.48
CA THR A 10 8.70 -5.17 4.98
C THR A 10 9.18 -3.82 5.49
N THR A 11 8.41 -2.77 5.20
CA THR A 11 8.75 -1.40 5.59
C THR A 11 7.67 -0.81 6.47
N VAL A 12 8.10 -0.19 7.56
CA VAL A 12 7.26 0.58 8.49
C VAL A 12 7.66 2.03 8.39
N ARG A 13 6.71 2.90 8.08
CA ARG A 13 6.89 4.34 8.19
C ARG A 13 6.55 4.78 9.62
N VAL A 14 7.50 5.41 10.29
CA VAL A 14 7.40 5.88 11.67
C VAL A 14 6.77 7.28 11.73
N ASN A 15 5.94 7.52 12.74
CA ASN A 15 5.47 8.84 13.11
C ASN A 15 6.55 9.58 13.91
N THR A 16 7.45 10.26 13.19
CA THR A 16 8.63 10.92 13.78
C THR A 16 8.31 12.13 14.64
N LEU A 17 7.07 12.64 14.61
CA LEU A 17 6.61 13.68 15.54
C LEU A 17 6.51 13.18 16.99
N LYS A 18 6.32 11.87 17.18
CA LYS A 18 6.13 11.24 18.50
C LYS A 18 7.18 10.20 18.84
N TYR A 19 7.79 9.56 17.85
CA TYR A 19 8.65 8.39 18.04
C TYR A 19 9.97 8.53 17.30
N ASN A 20 11.04 8.03 17.91
CA ASN A 20 12.34 7.88 17.25
C ASN A 20 12.40 6.53 16.50
N ALA A 21 12.80 6.55 15.22
CA ALA A 21 12.79 5.36 14.37
C ALA A 21 13.74 4.24 14.85
N GLU A 22 14.88 4.57 15.46
CA GLU A 22 15.80 3.56 16.01
C GLU A 22 15.20 2.85 17.22
N ASN A 23 14.50 3.59 18.09
CA ASN A 23 13.77 3.00 19.22
C ASN A 23 12.64 2.07 18.74
N VAL A 24 11.96 2.42 17.66
CA VAL A 24 10.94 1.57 17.03
C VAL A 24 11.57 0.31 16.44
N ALA A 25 12.68 0.45 15.71
CA ALA A 25 13.43 -0.68 15.16
C ALA A 25 13.89 -1.65 16.26
N GLU A 26 14.40 -1.13 17.38
CA GLU A 26 14.81 -1.93 18.55
C GLU A 26 13.63 -2.65 19.21
N SER A 27 12.47 -1.99 19.33
CA SER A 27 11.24 -2.62 19.83
C SER A 27 10.79 -3.80 18.97
N ILE A 28 10.83 -3.62 17.64
CA ILE A 28 10.50 -4.68 16.68
C ILE A 28 11.51 -5.82 16.78
N ARG A 29 12.82 -5.51 16.85
CA ARG A 29 13.89 -6.50 17.00
C ARG A 29 13.70 -7.37 18.24
N ARG A 30 13.36 -6.77 19.38
CA ARG A 30 13.07 -7.50 20.63
C ARG A 30 11.84 -8.41 20.51
N THR A 31 10.82 -7.98 19.78
CA THR A 31 9.61 -8.77 19.54
C THR A 31 9.93 -9.99 18.68
N LEU A 32 10.63 -9.78 17.56
CA LEU A 32 11.06 -10.87 16.68
C LEU A 32 12.05 -11.82 17.37
N TYR A 33 12.92 -11.33 18.25
CA TYR A 33 13.80 -12.21 19.05
C TYR A 33 13.02 -13.17 19.97
N LYS A 34 11.91 -12.70 20.56
CA LYS A 34 11.04 -13.57 21.37
C LYS A 34 10.33 -14.60 20.48
N GLU A 35 9.85 -14.18 19.31
CA GLU A 35 9.20 -15.08 18.35
C GLU A 35 10.17 -16.13 17.79
N SER A 36 11.44 -15.78 17.53
CA SER A 36 12.45 -16.71 17.01
C SER A 36 12.67 -17.90 17.95
N SER A 37 12.68 -17.63 19.26
CA SER A 37 12.84 -18.64 20.31
C SER A 37 11.66 -19.62 20.35
N ILE A 38 10.44 -19.13 20.08
CA ILE A 38 9.22 -19.94 20.03
C ILE A 38 9.19 -20.79 18.74
N LEU A 39 9.60 -20.19 17.62
CA LEU A 39 9.58 -20.81 16.29
C LEU A 39 10.77 -21.74 16.03
N GLY A 40 11.81 -21.70 16.87
CA GLY A 40 13.04 -22.48 16.67
C GLY A 40 13.87 -21.98 15.48
N CYS A 41 13.72 -20.73 15.07
CA CYS A 41 14.47 -20.13 13.97
C CYS A 41 15.92 -19.84 14.41
N LYS A 42 16.90 -20.32 13.65
CA LYS A 42 18.33 -20.10 13.95
C LYS A 42 18.80 -18.68 13.70
N LEU A 43 18.22 -18.02 12.71
CA LEU A 43 18.56 -16.67 12.29
C LEU A 43 17.31 -15.81 12.36
N GLN A 44 17.46 -14.64 12.99
CA GLN A 44 16.40 -13.67 13.15
C GLN A 44 16.36 -12.73 11.94
N PRO A 45 15.18 -12.19 11.57
CA PRO A 45 15.08 -11.19 10.52
C PRO A 45 15.92 -9.97 10.89
N GLU A 46 16.62 -9.41 9.91
CA GLU A 46 17.26 -8.12 10.08
C GLU A 46 16.22 -7.03 10.28
N VAL A 47 16.54 -6.05 11.13
CA VAL A 47 15.71 -4.87 11.37
C VAL A 47 16.65 -3.69 11.46
N PHE A 48 16.44 -2.65 10.65
CA PHE A 48 17.27 -1.45 10.65
C PHE A 48 16.50 -0.23 10.15
N VAL A 49 16.94 0.98 10.50
CA VAL A 49 16.43 2.22 9.91
C VAL A 49 17.14 2.46 8.58
N HIS A 50 16.38 2.80 7.53
CA HIS A 50 16.94 3.09 6.22
C HIS A 50 17.90 4.30 6.28
N HIS A 51 19.10 4.16 5.70
CA HIS A 51 20.18 5.14 5.87
C HIS A 51 19.85 6.55 5.36
N THR A 52 18.99 6.67 4.34
CA THR A 52 18.59 7.94 3.73
C THR A 52 17.19 8.35 4.14
N ILE A 53 16.31 7.36 4.38
CA ILE A 53 14.89 7.59 4.65
C ILE A 53 14.71 7.33 6.13
N ARG A 54 15.04 8.34 6.94
CA ARG A 54 15.24 8.17 8.38
C ARG A 54 13.97 7.85 9.17
N ASP A 55 12.79 8.01 8.56
CA ASP A 55 11.50 7.62 9.11
C ASP A 55 11.03 6.23 8.63
N CYS A 56 11.86 5.48 7.90
CA CYS A 56 11.55 4.14 7.39
C CYS A 56 12.36 3.07 8.13
N VAL A 57 11.67 2.19 8.84
CA VAL A 57 12.24 0.96 9.39
C VAL A 57 12.05 -0.17 8.38
N VAL A 58 13.15 -0.84 8.05
CA VAL A 58 13.22 -1.97 7.11
C VAL A 58 13.38 -3.26 7.90
N ILE A 59 12.59 -4.27 7.54
CA ILE A 59 12.50 -5.56 8.24
C ILE A 59 12.64 -6.67 7.20
N GLY A 60 13.61 -7.56 7.39
CA GLY A 60 13.81 -8.73 6.56
C GLY A 60 12.76 -9.82 6.78
N SER A 61 12.96 -10.96 6.11
CA SER A 61 12.16 -12.16 6.29
C SER A 61 12.87 -13.16 7.21
N TRP A 62 12.13 -14.14 7.73
CA TRP A 62 12.71 -15.27 8.47
C TRP A 62 13.55 -16.15 7.53
N ASP A 63 14.70 -16.62 8.03
CA ASP A 63 15.42 -17.70 7.37
C ASP A 63 14.69 -19.03 7.58
N SER A 64 14.50 -19.77 6.47
CA SER A 64 14.02 -21.16 6.40
C SER A 64 13.37 -21.72 7.69
N PHE A 65 12.05 -21.83 7.70
CA PHE A 65 11.33 -22.44 8.83
C PHE A 65 11.59 -23.94 8.93
N TYR A 66 11.86 -24.42 10.13
CA TYR A 66 11.50 -25.78 10.49
C TYR A 66 9.99 -25.78 10.80
N VAL A 67 9.17 -26.27 9.86
CA VAL A 67 7.76 -26.51 10.15
C VAL A 67 7.69 -27.81 10.95
N PRO A 68 7.32 -27.79 12.25
CA PRO A 68 7.17 -29.03 12.98
C PRO A 68 6.12 -29.87 12.27
N ASN A 69 6.32 -31.19 12.22
CA ASN A 69 5.37 -32.12 11.60
C ASN A 69 4.13 -32.22 12.49
N LEU A 70 3.29 -31.19 12.44
CA LEU A 70 2.10 -31.05 13.26
C LEU A 70 0.99 -31.88 12.62
N ASN A 71 0.25 -32.64 13.43
CA ASN A 71 -0.93 -33.36 12.95
C ASN A 71 -1.97 -32.35 12.46
N LYS A 72 -2.09 -32.23 11.13
CA LYS A 72 -2.97 -31.28 10.45
C LYS A 72 -4.41 -31.79 10.48
N CYS A 73 -5.36 -30.96 10.92
CA CYS A 73 -6.76 -31.38 11.13
C CYS A 73 -7.72 -30.88 10.02
N GLY A 74 -7.27 -30.07 9.06
CA GLY A 74 -8.09 -29.63 7.94
C GLY A 74 -7.48 -28.49 7.13
N GLU A 75 -8.28 -27.97 6.20
CA GLU A 75 -7.97 -26.79 5.39
C GLU A 75 -8.94 -25.63 5.67
N VAL A 76 -8.40 -24.41 5.54
CA VAL A 76 -9.14 -23.15 5.44
C VAL A 76 -8.91 -22.58 4.03
N ILE A 77 -9.99 -22.14 3.38
CA ILE A 77 -9.95 -21.47 2.08
C ILE A 77 -10.25 -19.99 2.29
N ILE A 78 -9.38 -19.13 1.77
CA ILE A 78 -9.51 -17.67 1.81
C ILE A 78 -9.55 -17.08 0.40
N ASP A 79 -10.01 -15.83 0.31
CA ASP A 79 -9.98 -15.08 -0.95
C ASP A 79 -8.58 -14.54 -1.28
N VAL A 80 -8.41 -14.06 -2.52
CA VAL A 80 -7.13 -13.55 -3.03
C VAL A 80 -6.62 -12.33 -2.24
N PRO A 81 -7.43 -11.30 -1.92
CA PRO A 81 -6.97 -10.18 -1.10
C PRO A 81 -6.46 -10.61 0.28
N CYS A 82 -7.16 -11.52 0.96
CA CYS A 82 -6.72 -12.09 2.22
C CYS A 82 -5.44 -12.90 2.05
N GLY A 83 -5.32 -13.70 0.99
CA GLY A 83 -4.11 -14.45 0.65
C GLY A 83 -2.88 -13.54 0.47
N ASN A 84 -3.02 -12.45 -0.29
CA ASN A 84 -1.96 -11.47 -0.47
C ASN A 84 -1.55 -10.83 0.87
N ALA A 85 -2.51 -10.51 1.73
CA ALA A 85 -2.24 -9.95 3.06
C ALA A 85 -1.53 -10.96 3.99
N VAL A 86 -1.95 -12.23 3.99
CA VAL A 86 -1.31 -13.30 4.78
C VAL A 86 0.15 -13.45 4.36
N LEU A 87 0.42 -13.47 3.05
CA LEU A 87 1.78 -13.53 2.54
C LEU A 87 2.62 -12.29 2.91
N ARG A 88 1.99 -11.17 3.26
CA ARG A 88 2.63 -9.94 3.76
C ARG A 88 2.66 -9.85 5.30
N GLY A 89 2.45 -10.95 6.01
CA GLY A 89 2.58 -11.00 7.47
C GLY A 89 1.26 -10.90 8.25
N ALA A 90 0.11 -10.83 7.59
CA ALA A 90 -1.17 -10.74 8.27
C ALA A 90 -1.65 -12.08 8.86
N ASN A 91 -2.49 -11.98 9.89
CA ASN A 91 -3.38 -13.06 10.31
C ASN A 91 -4.65 -13.09 9.42
N ILE A 92 -5.41 -14.19 9.48
CA ILE A 92 -6.66 -14.31 8.75
C ILE A 92 -7.81 -13.83 9.64
N PHE A 93 -8.48 -12.77 9.21
CA PHE A 93 -9.68 -12.26 9.88
C PHE A 93 -10.96 -12.91 9.32
N ALA A 94 -12.00 -12.99 10.15
CA ALA A 94 -13.26 -13.67 9.82
C ALA A 94 -13.90 -13.29 8.45
N PRO A 95 -13.85 -12.01 7.99
CA PRO A 95 -14.37 -11.66 6.67
C PRO A 95 -13.67 -12.37 5.51
N GLY A 96 -12.35 -12.61 5.61
CA GLY A 96 -11.55 -13.20 4.53
C GLY A 96 -11.71 -14.72 4.39
N VAL A 97 -12.37 -15.39 5.33
CA VAL A 97 -12.58 -16.84 5.30
C VAL A 97 -13.77 -17.20 4.40
N LEU A 98 -13.51 -18.00 3.36
CA LEU A 98 -14.54 -18.54 2.47
C LEU A 98 -15.04 -19.91 2.95
N SER A 99 -14.14 -20.78 3.38
CA SER A 99 -14.48 -22.12 3.88
C SER A 99 -13.49 -22.57 4.95
N LEU A 100 -13.96 -23.39 5.89
CA LEU A 100 -13.17 -24.05 6.91
C LEU A 100 -13.61 -25.51 6.99
N SER A 101 -12.70 -26.46 7.19
CA SER A 101 -13.07 -27.88 7.23
C SER A 101 -14.13 -28.19 8.32
N PRO A 102 -15.13 -29.06 8.07
CA PRO A 102 -16.30 -29.24 8.96
C PRO A 102 -16.00 -29.63 10.40
N LYS A 103 -14.93 -30.39 10.63
CA LYS A 103 -14.57 -30.91 11.95
C LYS A 103 -13.53 -30.06 12.69
N THR A 104 -13.10 -28.94 12.10
CA THR A 104 -12.08 -28.10 12.69
C THR A 104 -12.57 -27.46 13.99
N ARG A 105 -11.84 -27.71 15.07
CA ARG A 105 -12.04 -27.09 16.38
C ARG A 105 -11.06 -25.94 16.61
N GLU A 106 -11.41 -25.06 17.53
CA GLU A 106 -10.49 -24.01 17.99
C GLU A 106 -9.23 -24.64 18.61
N GLY A 107 -8.07 -24.04 18.35
CA GLY A 107 -6.77 -24.57 18.74
C GLY A 107 -6.17 -25.60 17.77
N GLU A 108 -6.96 -26.15 16.83
CA GLU A 108 -6.44 -27.09 15.83
C GLU A 108 -5.68 -26.36 14.71
N ILE A 109 -4.70 -27.07 14.13
CA ILE A 109 -3.90 -26.55 13.03
C ILE A 109 -4.58 -26.84 11.69
N VAL A 110 -4.65 -25.81 10.87
CA VAL A 110 -5.22 -25.85 9.52
C VAL A 110 -4.20 -25.44 8.46
N GLU A 111 -4.31 -26.06 7.30
CA GLU A 111 -3.62 -25.62 6.08
C GLU A 111 -4.38 -24.45 5.45
N ILE A 112 -3.65 -23.43 5.04
CA ILE A 112 -4.20 -22.22 4.46
C ILE A 112 -4.07 -22.30 2.95
N TYR A 113 -5.21 -22.23 2.26
CA TYR A 113 -5.27 -22.18 0.81
C TYR A 113 -5.98 -20.93 0.31
N VAL A 114 -5.51 -20.39 -0.81
CA VAL A 114 -6.14 -19.27 -1.51
C VAL A 114 -6.92 -19.78 -2.71
N ASP A 115 -8.20 -19.42 -2.83
CA ASP A 115 -8.97 -19.64 -4.06
C ASP A 115 -8.62 -18.59 -5.11
N LEU A 116 -7.85 -18.99 -6.13
CA LEU A 116 -7.36 -18.07 -7.16
C LEU A 116 -8.47 -17.58 -8.07
N ARG A 117 -9.48 -18.41 -8.36
CA ARG A 117 -10.51 -18.08 -9.36
C ARG A 117 -11.75 -17.44 -8.73
N GLY A 118 -11.90 -17.50 -7.41
CA GLY A 118 -13.09 -17.01 -6.71
C GLY A 118 -14.32 -17.89 -6.99
N LYS A 119 -14.11 -19.21 -7.07
CA LYS A 119 -15.17 -20.21 -7.27
C LYS A 119 -15.67 -20.81 -5.96
N CYS A 120 -14.90 -20.70 -4.87
CA CYS A 120 -15.28 -21.13 -3.54
C CYS A 120 -16.30 -20.15 -2.96
N ARG A 121 -17.52 -20.64 -2.69
CA ARG A 121 -18.57 -19.82 -2.07
C ARG A 121 -18.37 -19.77 -0.56
N ARG A 122 -18.72 -18.64 0.05
CA ARG A 122 -18.69 -18.50 1.51
C ARG A 122 -19.54 -19.59 2.17
N GLY A 123 -19.01 -20.26 3.19
CA GLY A 123 -19.67 -21.33 3.92
C GLY A 123 -19.61 -22.70 3.25
N TYR A 124 -18.79 -22.90 2.21
CA TYR A 124 -18.66 -24.21 1.54
C TYR A 124 -18.32 -25.33 2.55
N ILE A 125 -19.07 -26.44 2.58
CA ILE A 125 -18.91 -27.53 3.57
C ILE A 125 -17.99 -28.64 3.04
N LYS A 126 -18.11 -28.99 1.75
CA LYS A 126 -17.28 -30.03 1.12
C LYS A 126 -15.86 -29.53 0.89
N LYS A 127 -14.89 -30.46 0.74
CA LYS A 127 -13.53 -30.10 0.33
C LYS A 127 -13.57 -29.36 -1.01
N PHE A 128 -12.84 -28.25 -1.10
CA PHE A 128 -12.78 -27.46 -2.33
C PHE A 128 -11.65 -27.99 -3.21
N TYR A 129 -11.99 -28.38 -4.45
CA TYR A 129 -11.05 -28.94 -5.45
C TYR A 129 -10.79 -28.00 -6.64
N GLY A 130 -11.27 -26.75 -6.59
CA GLY A 130 -10.94 -25.76 -7.62
C GLY A 130 -9.49 -25.30 -7.54
N ASP A 131 -9.10 -24.43 -8.49
CA ASP A 131 -7.78 -23.79 -8.53
C ASP A 131 -7.46 -23.08 -7.21
N LYS A 132 -6.66 -23.75 -6.37
CA LYS A 132 -6.22 -23.25 -5.07
C LYS A 132 -4.74 -23.48 -4.89
N ILE A 133 -4.11 -22.62 -4.10
CA ILE A 133 -2.68 -22.74 -3.76
C ILE A 133 -2.51 -22.75 -2.25
N TYR A 134 -1.60 -23.59 -1.77
CA TYR A 134 -1.18 -23.57 -0.36
C TYR A 134 -0.28 -22.37 -0.11
N ILE A 135 -0.50 -21.64 0.98
CA ILE A 135 0.32 -20.47 1.35
C ILE A 135 0.88 -20.52 2.78
N GLY A 136 0.51 -21.52 3.58
CA GLY A 136 0.97 -21.62 4.95
C GLY A 136 0.05 -22.43 5.86
N SER A 137 0.31 -22.33 7.15
CA SER A 137 -0.46 -23.01 8.19
C SER A 137 -0.74 -22.08 9.37
N GLY A 138 -1.83 -22.34 10.08
CA GLY A 138 -2.28 -21.51 11.18
C GLY A 138 -3.11 -22.27 12.21
N ILE A 139 -3.28 -21.67 13.37
CA ILE A 139 -4.12 -22.17 14.46
C ILE A 139 -5.52 -21.56 14.31
N ALA A 140 -6.54 -22.40 14.20
CA ALA A 140 -7.92 -21.95 14.16
C ALA A 140 -8.30 -21.27 15.50
N LYS A 141 -8.74 -20.02 15.42
CA LYS A 141 -9.28 -19.23 16.56
C LYS A 141 -10.79 -19.15 16.54
N MET A 142 -11.41 -19.57 15.43
CA MET A 142 -12.85 -19.67 15.27
C MET A 142 -13.21 -21.00 14.65
N ASN A 143 -14.32 -21.58 15.12
CA ASN A 143 -14.93 -22.73 14.48
C ASN A 143 -15.91 -22.30 13.36
N ARG A 144 -16.44 -23.27 12.59
CA ARG A 144 -17.38 -22.99 11.49
C ARG A 144 -18.66 -22.28 11.92
N ASN A 145 -19.20 -22.61 13.09
CA ASN A 145 -20.46 -22.01 13.55
C ASN A 145 -20.27 -20.50 13.79
N MET A 146 -19.12 -20.11 14.36
CA MET A 146 -18.77 -18.70 14.55
C MET A 146 -18.62 -17.93 13.23
N LEU A 147 -18.14 -18.59 12.16
CA LEU A 147 -17.84 -17.96 10.87
C LEU A 147 -19.02 -17.88 9.90
N PHE A 148 -19.97 -18.82 10.00
CA PHE A 148 -20.97 -19.07 8.95
C PHE A 148 -22.42 -19.24 9.46
N ALA A 149 -22.69 -19.20 10.76
CA ALA A 149 -24.07 -19.16 11.25
C ALA A 149 -24.78 -17.87 10.82
N ASN A 150 -26.12 -17.89 10.76
CA ASN A 150 -26.93 -16.76 10.28
C ASN A 150 -26.70 -15.44 11.04
N ASN A 151 -26.24 -15.49 12.28
CA ASN A 151 -25.95 -14.32 13.13
C ASN A 151 -24.44 -14.09 13.35
N ALA A 152 -23.58 -14.67 12.51
CA ALA A 152 -22.13 -14.57 12.65
C ALA A 152 -21.65 -13.11 12.59
N LYS A 153 -21.05 -12.61 13.67
CA LYS A 153 -20.30 -11.35 13.65
C LYS A 153 -18.94 -11.61 13.04
N LEU A 154 -18.73 -11.13 11.82
CA LEU A 154 -17.49 -11.34 11.07
C LEU A 154 -16.41 -10.34 11.48
N ASN A 155 -15.98 -10.37 12.73
CA ASN A 155 -14.87 -9.58 13.24
C ASN A 155 -13.85 -10.47 13.97
N GLY A 156 -12.65 -9.94 14.18
CA GLY A 156 -11.58 -10.66 14.88
C GLY A 156 -10.82 -11.67 14.02
N VAL A 157 -9.80 -12.25 14.63
CA VAL A 157 -8.87 -13.22 14.01
C VAL A 157 -9.56 -14.59 13.98
N ALA A 158 -9.72 -15.15 12.79
CA ALA A 158 -10.26 -16.48 12.56
C ALA A 158 -9.17 -17.55 12.56
N VAL A 159 -7.99 -17.22 12.01
CA VAL A 159 -6.81 -18.09 12.02
C VAL A 159 -5.59 -17.25 12.35
N GLU A 160 -4.89 -17.62 13.42
CA GLU A 160 -3.57 -17.09 13.75
C GLU A 160 -2.53 -17.83 12.91
N VAL A 161 -1.83 -17.10 12.04
CA VAL A 161 -0.91 -17.69 11.08
C VAL A 161 0.43 -17.96 11.75
N ILE A 162 0.83 -19.24 11.81
CA ILE A 162 2.07 -19.67 12.46
C ILE A 162 3.19 -19.96 11.46
N TYR A 163 2.85 -20.23 10.20
CA TYR A 163 3.80 -20.47 9.13
C TYR A 163 3.26 -19.92 7.82
N ARG A 164 4.15 -19.31 7.02
CA ARG A 164 3.87 -18.74 5.70
C ARG A 164 4.99 -19.13 4.76
N ILE A 165 4.65 -19.42 3.50
CA ILE A 165 5.66 -19.71 2.48
C ILE A 165 6.53 -18.49 2.14
N SER A 166 6.05 -17.28 2.39
CA SER A 166 6.79 -16.04 2.11
C SER A 166 7.84 -15.70 3.15
N ASN A 167 7.82 -16.38 4.29
CA ASN A 167 8.66 -16.10 5.44
C ASN A 167 8.59 -14.67 5.99
N VAL A 168 7.60 -13.87 5.60
CA VAL A 168 7.45 -12.50 6.12
C VAL A 168 6.96 -12.56 7.57
N PRO A 169 7.60 -11.86 8.52
CA PRO A 169 7.16 -11.78 9.91
C PRO A 169 5.81 -11.07 10.06
N SER A 170 5.12 -11.36 11.16
CA SER A 170 3.97 -10.56 11.58
C SER A 170 4.48 -9.31 12.26
N ILE A 171 4.17 -8.12 11.74
CA ILE A 171 4.63 -6.86 12.34
C ILE A 171 3.44 -6.16 12.99
N ASN A 172 3.42 -6.17 14.31
CA ASN A 172 2.46 -5.44 15.11
C ASN A 172 3.13 -4.17 15.65
N ILE A 173 2.66 -3.03 15.18
CA ILE A 173 3.09 -1.71 15.65
C ILE A 173 1.92 -1.01 16.30
N GLN A 174 2.20 -0.20 17.32
CA GLN A 174 1.20 0.62 17.96
C GLN A 174 0.58 1.58 16.94
N TYR A 175 -0.73 1.80 17.04
CA TYR A 175 -1.50 2.47 15.99
C TYR A 175 -1.04 3.91 15.71
N ASP A 176 -0.54 4.64 16.70
CA ASP A 176 -0.01 6.01 16.56
C ASP A 176 1.51 6.09 16.30
N CYS A 177 2.21 4.95 16.39
CA CYS A 177 3.66 4.84 16.22
C CYS A 177 4.09 4.88 14.76
N GLY A 178 3.29 4.32 13.86
CA GLY A 178 3.62 4.24 12.45
C GLY A 178 2.64 3.37 11.69
N LEU A 179 2.91 3.14 10.41
CA LEU A 179 2.11 2.25 9.58
C LEU A 179 2.97 1.46 8.58
N LEU A 180 2.51 0.27 8.21
CA LEU A 180 3.12 -0.52 7.14
C LEU A 180 2.90 0.19 5.80
N GLN A 181 3.98 0.67 5.18
CA GLN A 181 3.94 1.44 3.94
C GLN A 181 5.11 1.05 3.06
N ASN A 182 4.85 0.61 1.84
CA ASN A 182 5.91 0.22 0.90
C ASN A 182 6.85 1.40 0.62
N LEU A 183 8.15 1.14 0.52
CA LEU A 183 9.17 2.17 0.31
C LEU A 183 8.88 3.16 -0.84
N PRO A 184 8.42 2.74 -2.04
CA PRO A 184 8.07 3.69 -3.10
C PRO A 184 7.00 4.70 -2.69
N SER A 185 6.04 4.29 -1.84
CA SER A 185 5.01 5.19 -1.31
C SER A 185 5.55 6.14 -0.24
N ILE A 186 6.62 5.78 0.47
CA ILE A 186 7.31 6.67 1.42
C ILE A 186 8.12 7.71 0.63
N ILE A 187 8.89 7.25 -0.36
CA ILE A 187 9.69 8.12 -1.24
C ILE A 187 8.82 9.16 -1.94
N CYS A 188 7.63 8.76 -2.42
CA CYS A 188 6.69 9.67 -3.08
C CYS A 188 6.42 10.96 -2.29
N SER A 189 6.28 10.89 -0.96
CA SER A 189 6.05 12.08 -0.14
C SER A 189 7.28 12.99 -0.06
N TYR A 190 8.49 12.43 -0.07
CA TYR A 190 9.74 13.20 -0.08
C TYR A 190 9.92 14.00 -1.37
N THR A 191 9.47 13.46 -2.51
CA THR A 191 9.60 14.12 -3.82
C THR A 191 8.76 15.39 -3.97
N LEU A 192 7.88 15.68 -3.00
CA LEU A 192 7.12 16.93 -2.97
C LEU A 192 7.95 18.14 -2.50
N GLU A 193 9.18 17.95 -2.01
CA GLU A 193 10.04 19.05 -1.52
C GLU A 193 9.26 20.01 -0.60
N LEU A 194 8.74 19.44 0.48
CA LEU A 194 7.81 20.11 1.40
C LEU A 194 8.53 21.12 2.29
N SER A 195 7.83 22.20 2.59
CA SER A 195 8.19 23.21 3.59
C SER A 195 7.08 23.36 4.64
N SER A 196 7.39 23.93 5.81
CA SER A 196 6.42 24.12 6.89
C SER A 196 5.28 25.10 6.54
N ASP A 197 5.44 25.90 5.50
CA ASP A 197 4.43 26.83 4.96
C ASP A 197 3.75 26.31 3.66
N SER A 198 4.01 25.06 3.26
CA SER A 198 3.40 24.47 2.07
C SER A 198 1.87 24.40 2.18
N GLU A 199 1.19 24.71 1.07
CA GLU A 199 -0.23 24.47 0.85
C GLU A 199 -0.37 23.27 -0.08
N VAL A 200 -0.65 22.11 0.50
CA VAL A 200 -0.64 20.83 -0.20
C VAL A 200 -2.05 20.37 -0.54
N LEU A 201 -2.25 19.89 -1.76
CA LEU A 201 -3.44 19.14 -2.15
C LEU A 201 -3.09 17.68 -2.42
N ASP A 202 -3.69 16.76 -1.67
CA ASP A 202 -3.72 15.33 -2.00
C ASP A 202 -5.06 15.00 -2.66
N MET A 203 -5.03 14.79 -3.98
CA MET A 203 -6.24 14.67 -4.78
C MET A 203 -6.95 13.32 -4.63
N CYS A 204 -6.28 12.28 -4.13
CA CYS A 204 -6.81 10.92 -4.05
C CYS A 204 -6.32 10.24 -2.77
N ALA A 205 -6.66 10.87 -1.64
CA ALA A 205 -5.92 10.70 -0.40
C ALA A 205 -6.16 9.38 0.34
N SER A 206 -7.27 8.68 0.10
CA SER A 206 -7.63 7.53 0.94
C SER A 206 -6.70 6.33 0.71
N PRO A 207 -6.24 5.64 1.78
CA PRO A 207 -6.70 5.73 3.19
C PRO A 207 -6.02 6.79 4.05
N GLY A 208 -5.12 7.61 3.51
CA GLY A 208 -4.41 8.69 4.21
C GLY A 208 -2.93 8.41 4.47
N ASN A 209 -2.37 7.33 3.92
CA ASN A 209 -1.00 6.92 4.21
C ASN A 209 0.03 7.97 3.76
N LYS A 210 -0.09 8.49 2.54
CA LYS A 210 0.76 9.55 2.00
C LYS A 210 0.40 10.91 2.61
N THR A 211 -0.89 11.21 2.75
CA THR A 211 -1.38 12.45 3.39
C THR A 211 -0.82 12.66 4.80
N THR A 212 -0.87 11.63 5.64
CA THR A 212 -0.33 11.70 7.02
C THR A 212 1.20 11.72 7.04
N HIS A 213 1.85 11.14 6.03
CA HIS A 213 3.29 11.26 5.87
C HIS A 213 3.71 12.68 5.51
N ILE A 214 3.04 13.30 4.54
CA ILE A 214 3.22 14.71 4.18
C ILE A 214 3.07 15.60 5.43
N ALA A 215 2.04 15.37 6.24
CA ALA A 215 1.85 16.12 7.49
C ALA A 215 2.98 15.95 8.49
N ILE A 216 3.55 14.73 8.61
CA ILE A 216 4.71 14.46 9.46
C ILE A 216 5.96 15.17 8.92
N LEU A 217 6.19 15.13 7.60
CA LEU A 217 7.33 15.81 6.96
C LEU A 217 7.24 17.34 7.07
N MET A 218 6.02 17.88 7.13
CA MET A 218 5.76 19.30 7.38
C MET A 218 5.75 19.65 8.87
N GLU A 219 6.14 18.72 9.76
CA GLU A 219 6.14 18.89 11.21
C GLU A 219 4.77 19.33 11.78
N ASN A 220 3.68 18.85 11.17
CA ASN A 220 2.29 19.22 11.47
C ASN A 220 2.00 20.74 11.31
N MET A 221 2.78 21.44 10.49
CA MET A 221 2.61 22.85 10.11
C MET A 221 1.97 22.98 8.72
N GLY A 222 1.67 24.20 8.29
CA GLY A 222 1.10 24.47 6.97
C GLY A 222 -0.33 23.94 6.83
N ARG A 223 -0.76 23.65 5.59
CA ARG A 223 -2.12 23.19 5.32
C ARG A 223 -2.14 22.08 4.29
N ILE A 224 -2.84 20.99 4.59
CA ILE A 224 -3.01 19.85 3.70
C ILE A 224 -4.51 19.65 3.46
N VAL A 225 -4.93 19.76 2.21
CA VAL A 225 -6.27 19.41 1.76
C VAL A 225 -6.25 17.99 1.20
N ALA A 226 -7.09 17.12 1.74
CA ALA A 226 -7.17 15.71 1.34
C ALA A 226 -8.54 15.40 0.73
N LEU A 227 -8.58 14.99 -0.53
CA LEU A 227 -9.83 14.71 -1.23
C LEU A 227 -10.03 13.21 -1.46
N ASP A 228 -11.25 12.73 -1.21
CA ASP A 228 -11.75 11.46 -1.76
C ASP A 228 -13.26 11.55 -1.96
N LYS A 229 -13.79 10.96 -3.03
CA LYS A 229 -15.22 11.03 -3.34
C LYS A 229 -16.12 10.18 -2.44
N ASN A 230 -15.55 9.31 -1.60
CA ASN A 230 -16.31 8.36 -0.78
C ASN A 230 -16.25 8.71 0.72
N LEU A 231 -17.41 8.82 1.36
CA LEU A 231 -17.55 9.15 2.79
C LEU A 231 -16.75 8.22 3.72
N GLN A 232 -16.81 6.91 3.52
CA GLN A 232 -16.10 5.94 4.36
C GLN A 232 -14.59 6.06 4.19
N LYS A 233 -14.13 6.39 2.98
CA LYS A 233 -12.73 6.62 2.67
C LYS A 233 -12.19 7.90 3.31
N VAL A 234 -12.98 8.97 3.33
CA VAL A 234 -12.67 10.21 4.05
C VAL A 234 -12.64 9.98 5.56
N ALA A 235 -13.59 9.23 6.11
CA ALA A 235 -13.60 8.86 7.53
C ALA A 235 -12.32 8.09 7.94
N LYS A 236 -11.76 7.25 7.06
CA LYS A 236 -10.46 6.59 7.30
C LYS A 236 -9.30 7.57 7.36
N ILE A 237 -9.26 8.55 6.46
CA ILE A 237 -8.23 9.61 6.49
C ILE A 237 -8.32 10.35 7.83
N MET A 238 -9.51 10.81 8.23
CA MET A 238 -9.71 11.53 9.48
C MET A 238 -9.33 10.69 10.71
N SER A 239 -9.71 9.41 10.73
CA SER A 239 -9.35 8.49 11.81
C SER A 239 -7.84 8.28 11.93
N LEU A 240 -7.15 8.09 10.80
CA LEU A 240 -5.70 7.94 10.77
C LEU A 240 -5.00 9.24 11.21
N SER A 241 -5.41 10.39 10.67
CA SER A 241 -4.88 11.70 11.05
C SER A 241 -5.03 11.96 12.54
N SER A 242 -6.22 11.70 13.11
CA SER A 242 -6.49 11.86 14.53
C SER A 242 -5.60 10.96 15.39
N SER A 243 -5.41 9.70 15.00
CA SER A 243 -4.54 8.78 15.74
C SER A 243 -3.07 9.22 15.77
N PHE A 244 -2.60 9.84 14.69
CA PHE A 244 -1.25 10.37 14.61
C PHE A 244 -1.11 11.73 15.31
N GLY A 245 -2.23 12.35 15.73
CA GLY A 245 -2.26 13.67 16.36
C GLY A 245 -2.07 14.82 15.38
N LEU A 246 -2.45 14.62 14.11
CA LEU A 246 -2.25 15.59 13.04
C LEU A 246 -3.44 16.53 12.92
N THR A 247 -3.16 17.83 12.93
CA THR A 247 -4.17 18.91 12.98
C THR A 247 -4.18 19.78 11.74
N ASN A 248 -3.16 19.67 10.88
CA ASN A 248 -3.03 20.43 9.63
C ASN A 248 -3.70 19.77 8.41
N ILE A 249 -4.40 18.63 8.59
CA ILE A 249 -5.10 17.90 7.51
C ILE A 249 -6.60 18.22 7.53
N PHE A 250 -7.09 18.71 6.40
CA PHE A 250 -8.50 19.01 6.14
C PHE A 250 -9.02 18.07 5.05
N ALA A 251 -9.80 17.05 5.44
CA ALA A 251 -10.31 16.05 4.50
C ALA A 251 -11.75 16.36 4.05
N TYR A 252 -12.00 16.29 2.74
CA TYR A 252 -13.30 16.59 2.15
C TYR A 252 -13.82 15.45 1.27
N ILE A 253 -15.13 15.25 1.30
CA ILE A 253 -15.83 14.32 0.41
C ILE A 253 -16.05 15.05 -0.92
N TRP A 254 -15.13 14.87 -1.87
CA TRP A 254 -15.18 15.61 -3.13
C TRP A 254 -14.66 14.78 -4.30
N ASP A 255 -15.22 15.02 -5.49
CA ASP A 255 -14.70 14.46 -6.74
C ASP A 255 -13.60 15.37 -7.28
N SER A 256 -12.35 14.92 -7.20
CA SER A 256 -11.18 15.68 -7.63
C SER A 256 -11.16 16.02 -9.12
N THR A 257 -12.00 15.39 -9.94
CA THR A 257 -12.20 15.80 -11.35
C THR A 257 -13.02 17.08 -11.50
N LYS A 258 -13.60 17.57 -10.40
CA LYS A 258 -14.43 18.78 -10.28
C LYS A 258 -13.89 19.71 -9.19
N ALA A 259 -12.58 19.66 -8.92
CA ALA A 259 -11.96 20.42 -7.84
C ALA A 259 -11.64 21.86 -8.23
N VAL A 260 -11.71 22.22 -9.51
CA VAL A 260 -11.49 23.59 -10.01
C VAL A 260 -12.81 24.33 -10.14
N THR A 261 -12.82 25.61 -9.78
CA THR A 261 -13.92 26.55 -10.07
C THR A 261 -13.39 27.85 -10.68
N ASP A 262 -14.21 28.47 -11.54
CA ASP A 262 -14.01 29.82 -12.07
C ASP A 262 -14.81 30.89 -11.29
N ASP A 263 -15.58 30.47 -10.28
CA ASP A 263 -16.35 31.38 -9.44
C ASP A 263 -15.41 32.19 -8.52
N SER A 264 -15.32 33.49 -8.80
CA SER A 264 -14.47 34.42 -8.03
C SER A 264 -14.95 34.63 -6.59
N SER A 265 -16.22 34.33 -6.30
CA SER A 265 -16.80 34.43 -4.95
C SER A 265 -16.41 33.26 -4.04
N GLN A 266 -15.87 32.18 -4.61
CA GLN A 266 -15.48 31.00 -3.85
C GLN A 266 -14.30 31.29 -2.90
N THR A 267 -14.43 30.84 -1.65
CA THR A 267 -13.35 30.86 -0.66
C THR A 267 -12.41 29.69 -0.89
N ASN A 268 -11.11 29.88 -0.66
CA ASN A 268 -10.13 28.78 -0.76
C ASN A 268 -10.09 27.90 0.50
N GLU A 269 -11.13 27.98 1.36
CA GLU A 269 -11.22 27.23 2.62
C GLU A 269 -11.64 25.78 2.42
N GLY A 270 -12.37 25.47 1.34
CA GLY A 270 -12.80 24.11 0.99
C GLY A 270 -13.12 23.98 -0.51
N PRO A 271 -13.31 22.75 -1.02
CA PRO A 271 -13.54 22.52 -2.44
C PRO A 271 -14.93 23.03 -2.90
N PRO A 272 -15.09 23.42 -4.18
CA PRO A 272 -14.04 23.51 -5.20
C PRO A 272 -13.10 24.70 -4.93
N PHE A 273 -11.91 24.68 -5.53
CA PHE A 273 -10.86 25.68 -5.34
C PHE A 273 -10.64 26.50 -6.60
N LYS A 274 -10.19 27.74 -6.42
CA LYS A 274 -9.78 28.59 -7.53
C LYS A 274 -8.50 28.05 -8.17
N LYS A 275 -8.25 28.41 -9.42
CA LYS A 275 -7.00 28.10 -10.12
C LYS A 275 -5.79 28.65 -9.33
N SER A 276 -4.64 27.98 -9.48
CA SER A 276 -3.39 28.39 -8.84
C SER A 276 -3.49 28.58 -7.32
N THR A 277 -4.12 27.64 -6.62
CA THR A 277 -4.31 27.70 -5.16
C THR A 277 -3.19 27.00 -4.39
N PHE A 278 -2.67 25.88 -4.88
CA PHE A 278 -1.72 25.04 -4.12
C PHE A 278 -0.31 25.15 -4.67
N ASN A 279 0.70 25.18 -3.81
CA ASN A 279 2.11 25.17 -4.23
C ASN A 279 2.69 23.74 -4.32
N ARG A 280 1.98 22.75 -3.76
CA ARG A 280 2.31 21.33 -3.80
C ARG A 280 1.06 20.51 -4.08
N ILE A 281 1.13 19.61 -5.05
CA ILE A 281 0.02 18.71 -5.36
C ILE A 281 0.53 17.29 -5.46
N LEU A 282 -0.06 16.39 -4.68
CA LEU A 282 0.07 14.95 -4.84
C LEU A 282 -1.12 14.41 -5.62
N LEU A 283 -0.84 13.79 -6.76
CA LEU A 283 -1.78 12.98 -7.51
C LEU A 283 -1.35 11.51 -7.45
N ASP A 284 -1.68 10.84 -6.34
CA ASP A 284 -1.61 9.38 -6.18
C ASP A 284 -2.81 8.75 -6.90
N ALA A 285 -2.71 8.63 -8.22
CA ALA A 285 -3.88 8.42 -9.05
C ALA A 285 -4.44 7.00 -8.91
N PRO A 286 -5.78 6.82 -8.90
CA PRO A 286 -6.39 5.52 -9.05
C PRO A 286 -5.88 4.86 -10.33
N CYS A 287 -5.34 3.66 -10.21
CA CYS A 287 -4.72 2.92 -11.30
C CYS A 287 -5.14 1.45 -11.29
N SER A 288 -4.68 0.72 -12.29
CA SER A 288 -4.90 -0.72 -12.42
C SER A 288 -4.25 -1.58 -11.33
N ALA A 289 -3.34 -0.99 -10.55
CA ALA A 289 -2.73 -1.60 -9.37
C ALA A 289 -1.99 -2.92 -9.68
N LEU A 290 -1.50 -3.07 -10.92
CA LEU A 290 -0.82 -4.28 -11.39
C LEU A 290 0.53 -4.52 -10.72
N GLY A 291 1.13 -3.49 -10.13
CA GLY A 291 2.45 -3.54 -9.52
C GLY A 291 2.48 -4.09 -8.10
N HIS A 292 1.33 -4.30 -7.44
CA HIS A 292 1.30 -4.84 -6.07
C HIS A 292 1.91 -6.23 -5.97
N ARG A 293 2.64 -6.50 -4.89
CA ARG A 293 3.19 -7.83 -4.60
C ARG A 293 2.94 -8.28 -3.15
N PRO A 294 2.62 -9.57 -2.95
CA PRO A 294 2.30 -10.53 -4.00
C PRO A 294 0.94 -10.21 -4.64
N ASN A 295 0.81 -10.50 -5.93
CA ASN A 295 -0.44 -10.45 -6.67
C ASN A 295 -0.69 -11.85 -7.21
N LEU A 296 -1.31 -12.68 -6.36
CA LEU A 296 -1.57 -14.09 -6.67
C LEU A 296 -2.52 -14.28 -7.86
N TYR A 297 -3.46 -13.35 -8.04
CA TYR A 297 -4.38 -13.38 -9.17
C TYR A 297 -5.02 -12.01 -9.41
N ASN A 298 -5.08 -11.59 -10.67
CA ASN A 298 -5.74 -10.35 -11.08
C ASN A 298 -6.84 -10.62 -12.13
N LYS A 299 -8.02 -10.03 -11.92
CA LYS A 299 -9.23 -10.18 -12.77
C LYS A 299 -9.46 -8.97 -13.69
N ILE A 300 -8.54 -8.02 -13.75
CA ILE A 300 -8.72 -6.79 -14.50
C ILE A 300 -8.91 -7.08 -16.00
N THR A 301 -9.86 -6.39 -16.59
CA THR A 301 -10.17 -6.48 -18.03
C THR A 301 -9.45 -5.38 -18.80
N LEU A 302 -9.23 -5.60 -20.11
CA LEU A 302 -8.69 -4.56 -21.01
C LEU A 302 -9.52 -3.27 -21.00
N ARG A 303 -10.85 -3.39 -20.86
CA ARG A 303 -11.75 -2.23 -20.75
C ARG A 303 -11.47 -1.42 -19.48
N GLN A 304 -11.26 -2.10 -18.34
CA GLN A 304 -10.90 -1.44 -17.08
C GLN A 304 -9.52 -0.78 -17.19
N LEU A 305 -8.52 -1.47 -17.74
CA LEU A 305 -7.18 -0.90 -17.96
C LEU A 305 -7.24 0.43 -18.72
N LYS A 306 -7.94 0.47 -19.85
CA LYS A 306 -8.10 1.70 -20.65
C LYS A 306 -8.86 2.82 -19.93
N SER A 307 -9.76 2.47 -19.01
CA SER A 307 -10.56 3.47 -18.28
C SER A 307 -9.75 4.30 -17.28
N TYR A 308 -8.67 3.72 -16.72
CA TYR A 308 -7.82 4.43 -15.75
C TYR A 308 -7.09 5.60 -16.39
N VAL A 309 -6.51 5.42 -17.59
CA VAL A 309 -5.82 6.49 -18.32
C VAL A 309 -6.74 7.71 -18.55
N SER A 310 -8.00 7.47 -18.93
CA SER A 310 -8.96 8.57 -19.12
C SER A 310 -9.27 9.32 -17.82
N LEU A 311 -9.44 8.60 -16.71
CA LEU A 311 -9.66 9.20 -15.40
C LEU A 311 -8.41 9.99 -14.93
N GLN A 312 -7.23 9.38 -15.06
CA GLN A 312 -5.95 9.97 -14.68
C GLN A 312 -5.71 11.29 -15.42
N ARG A 313 -6.00 11.36 -16.73
CA ARG A 313 -5.91 12.62 -17.51
C ARG A 313 -6.85 13.71 -17.00
N LYS A 314 -8.08 13.37 -16.57
CA LYS A 314 -9.02 14.34 -15.98
C LYS A 314 -8.54 14.88 -14.63
N LEU A 315 -8.03 13.98 -13.78
CA LEU A 315 -7.44 14.35 -12.50
C LEU A 315 -6.18 15.21 -12.69
N PHE A 316 -5.29 14.80 -13.59
CA PHE A 316 -4.07 15.51 -13.91
C PHE A 316 -4.36 16.93 -14.43
N HIS A 317 -5.36 17.08 -15.31
CA HIS A 317 -5.77 18.41 -15.77
C HIS A 317 -6.18 19.33 -14.61
N ASN A 318 -7.01 18.86 -13.67
CA ASN A 318 -7.39 19.64 -12.49
C ASN A 318 -6.17 19.92 -11.59
N ALA A 319 -5.24 18.97 -11.48
CA ALA A 319 -3.99 19.18 -10.75
C ALA A 319 -3.22 20.38 -11.32
N VAL A 320 -3.05 20.44 -12.64
CA VAL A 320 -2.35 21.54 -13.31
C VAL A 320 -3.06 22.88 -13.10
N GLU A 321 -4.39 22.94 -13.28
CA GLU A 321 -5.16 24.18 -13.08
C GLU A 321 -5.08 24.70 -11.63
N LEU A 322 -4.97 23.80 -10.64
CA LEU A 322 -4.88 24.15 -9.23
C LEU A 322 -3.46 24.50 -8.76
N LEU A 323 -2.44 24.17 -9.56
CA LEU A 323 -1.04 24.37 -9.22
C LEU A 323 -0.62 25.83 -9.43
N LYS A 324 -0.01 26.44 -8.41
CA LYS A 324 0.62 27.75 -8.52
C LYS A 324 1.82 27.70 -9.49
N PRO A 325 2.12 28.79 -10.22
CA PRO A 325 3.39 28.93 -10.92
C PRO A 325 4.57 28.67 -9.98
N GLY A 326 5.55 27.87 -10.42
CA GLY A 326 6.68 27.42 -9.59
C GLY A 326 6.32 26.35 -8.55
N GLY A 327 5.09 25.86 -8.52
CA GLY A 327 4.67 24.75 -7.67
C GLY A 327 5.15 23.39 -8.19
N ILE A 328 5.04 22.36 -7.34
CA ILE A 328 5.42 20.98 -7.67
C ILE A 328 4.17 20.09 -7.71
N LEU A 329 4.01 19.36 -8.81
CA LEU A 329 3.03 18.28 -8.97
C LEU A 329 3.76 16.93 -9.01
N VAL A 330 3.49 16.08 -8.02
CA VAL A 330 3.94 14.68 -8.03
C VAL A 330 2.80 13.80 -8.50
N TYR A 331 2.99 13.17 -9.66
CA TYR A 331 2.12 12.11 -10.17
C TYR A 331 2.70 10.74 -9.80
N SER A 332 1.90 9.89 -9.17
CA SER A 332 2.33 8.54 -8.81
C SER A 332 1.23 7.51 -9.03
N THR A 333 1.64 6.27 -9.30
CA THR A 333 0.76 5.11 -9.40
C THR A 333 1.44 3.88 -8.76
N CYS A 334 0.67 2.84 -8.46
CA CYS A 334 1.17 1.52 -8.09
C CYS A 334 0.98 0.50 -9.23
N THR A 335 1.08 0.95 -10.49
CA THR A 335 0.98 0.09 -11.67
C THR A 335 2.25 0.08 -12.52
N ILE A 336 2.29 -0.85 -13.46
CA ILE A 336 3.43 -1.11 -14.35
C ILE A 336 3.12 -0.85 -15.81
N THR A 337 1.90 -0.42 -16.16
CA THR A 337 1.56 -0.15 -17.57
C THR A 337 2.29 1.10 -18.05
N VAL A 338 2.72 1.12 -19.31
CA VAL A 338 3.34 2.32 -19.90
C VAL A 338 2.31 3.43 -20.03
N GLU A 339 1.07 3.08 -20.38
CA GLU A 339 -0.01 4.02 -20.66
C GLU A 339 -0.45 4.83 -19.43
N GLU A 340 -0.38 4.25 -18.24
CA GLU A 340 -0.68 4.94 -16.97
C GLU A 340 0.57 5.62 -16.37
N ASN A 341 1.78 5.37 -16.88
CA ASN A 341 3.03 5.91 -16.32
C ASN A 341 3.73 6.85 -17.32
N GLU A 342 4.73 6.37 -18.04
CA GLU A 342 5.52 7.20 -18.96
C GLU A 342 4.65 7.80 -20.08
N GLY A 343 3.60 7.10 -20.52
CA GLY A 343 2.60 7.61 -21.45
C GLY A 343 1.79 8.78 -20.90
N MET A 344 1.56 8.84 -19.58
CA MET A 344 0.97 9.99 -18.90
C MET A 344 1.94 11.16 -18.85
N VAL A 345 3.23 10.91 -18.56
CA VAL A 345 4.28 11.95 -18.56
C VAL A 345 4.41 12.57 -19.95
N LYS A 346 4.57 11.75 -21.00
CA LYS A 346 4.67 12.22 -22.38
C LYS A 346 3.44 13.02 -22.81
N TRP A 347 2.24 12.55 -22.46
CA TRP A 347 1.01 13.28 -22.73
C TRP A 347 0.98 14.63 -22.01
N ALA A 348 1.39 14.69 -20.75
CA ALA A 348 1.39 15.92 -19.97
C ALA A 348 2.36 16.97 -20.55
N LEU A 349 3.60 16.56 -20.86
CA LEU A 349 4.62 17.46 -21.45
C LEU A 349 4.19 18.00 -22.83
N ASN A 350 3.50 17.19 -23.64
CA ASN A 350 2.97 17.66 -24.92
C ASN A 350 1.76 18.58 -24.78
N LYS A 351 0.95 18.41 -23.73
CA LYS A 351 -0.30 19.14 -23.55
C LYS A 351 -0.11 20.47 -22.81
N TYR A 352 0.80 20.51 -21.84
CA TYR A 352 1.00 21.64 -20.96
C TYR A 352 2.41 22.20 -21.15
N SER A 353 2.54 23.28 -21.92
CA SER A 353 3.82 23.97 -22.16
C SER A 353 4.46 24.50 -20.89
N ASP A 354 3.66 24.75 -19.86
CA ASP A 354 4.09 25.36 -18.60
C ASP A 354 4.61 24.30 -17.61
N LEU A 355 4.50 23.01 -17.95
CA LEU A 355 5.10 21.94 -17.17
C LEU A 355 6.48 21.57 -17.70
N LYS A 356 7.41 21.41 -16.77
CA LYS A 356 8.72 20.84 -17.02
C LYS A 356 8.93 19.64 -16.12
N LEU A 357 9.45 18.56 -16.67
CA LEU A 357 9.86 17.40 -15.89
C LEU A 357 11.09 17.78 -15.04
N SER A 358 11.05 17.44 -13.75
CA SER A 358 12.15 17.69 -12.82
C SER A 358 12.69 16.37 -12.30
N LYS A 359 13.99 16.33 -12.02
CA LYS A 359 14.61 15.20 -11.34
C LYS A 359 14.12 15.17 -9.89
N SER A 360 13.56 14.04 -9.48
CA SER A 360 13.11 13.85 -8.10
C SER A 360 14.24 13.34 -7.20
N GLU A 361 14.33 13.88 -5.99
CA GLU A 361 15.17 13.33 -4.93
C GLU A 361 14.31 12.87 -3.74
N PRO A 362 14.69 11.76 -3.07
CA PRO A 362 15.82 10.89 -3.37
C PRO A 362 15.52 9.91 -4.53
N LEU A 363 16.58 9.54 -5.27
CA LEU A 363 16.49 8.64 -6.43
C LEU A 363 16.81 7.19 -6.02
N PHE A 364 15.77 6.35 -5.94
CA PHE A 364 15.89 4.91 -5.65
C PHE A 364 15.30 4.03 -6.76
N GLY A 365 14.40 4.59 -7.57
CA GLY A 365 13.80 3.87 -8.70
C GLY A 365 14.76 3.74 -9.89
N LEU A 366 14.43 2.82 -10.77
CA LEU A 366 15.01 2.71 -12.11
C LEU A 366 14.51 3.87 -12.99
N PRO A 367 15.24 4.21 -14.07
CA PRO A 367 14.73 5.12 -15.08
C PRO A 367 13.47 4.57 -15.76
N GLY A 368 12.76 5.43 -16.48
CA GLY A 368 11.64 5.04 -17.34
C GLY A 368 12.06 4.05 -18.44
N LEU A 369 11.09 3.33 -19.00
CA LEU A 369 11.33 2.32 -20.04
C LEU A 369 11.78 2.92 -21.39
N GLU A 370 12.59 2.19 -22.15
CA GLU A 370 13.13 2.64 -23.46
C GLU A 370 12.02 2.86 -24.49
N GLU A 371 11.08 1.93 -24.53
CA GLU A 371 9.93 1.87 -25.43
C GLU A 371 8.80 2.84 -25.06
N SER A 372 8.97 3.66 -24.02
CA SER A 372 7.95 4.60 -23.56
C SER A 372 7.76 5.81 -24.47
N GLY A 373 8.75 6.09 -25.32
CA GLY A 373 8.78 7.26 -26.19
C GLY A 373 9.13 8.57 -25.48
N LEU A 374 9.63 8.51 -24.23
CA LEU A 374 10.36 9.59 -23.58
C LEU A 374 11.83 9.58 -24.06
N SER A 375 12.46 10.75 -24.09
CA SER A 375 13.92 10.88 -24.31
C SER A 375 14.73 10.26 -23.18
N GLU A 376 16.01 10.01 -23.42
CA GLU A 376 16.92 9.45 -22.39
C GLU A 376 17.01 10.35 -21.15
N GLU A 377 17.07 11.67 -21.36
CA GLU A 377 17.06 12.66 -20.28
C GLU A 377 15.76 12.58 -19.46
N GLU A 378 14.59 12.60 -20.11
CA GLU A 378 13.30 12.50 -19.42
C GLU A 378 13.15 11.17 -18.66
N ARG A 379 13.62 10.06 -19.24
CA ARG A 379 13.60 8.75 -18.58
C ARG A 379 14.44 8.72 -17.32
N SER A 380 15.55 9.45 -17.28
CA SER A 380 16.40 9.55 -16.09
C SER A 380 15.78 10.38 -14.96
N MET A 381 14.75 11.17 -15.26
CA MET A 381 14.05 12.03 -14.30
C MET A 381 12.82 11.38 -13.65
N VAL A 382 12.31 10.28 -14.22
CA VAL A 382 11.22 9.51 -13.62
C VAL A 382 11.75 8.34 -12.79
N GLN A 383 10.98 7.92 -11.78
CA GLN A 383 11.33 6.78 -10.92
C GLN A 383 10.36 5.63 -11.11
N ARG A 384 10.86 4.51 -11.63
CA ARG A 384 10.13 3.26 -11.80
C ARG A 384 10.64 2.19 -10.85
N PHE A 385 9.76 1.62 -10.04
CA PHE A 385 10.11 0.48 -9.19
C PHE A 385 9.71 -0.81 -9.90
N GLY A 386 10.70 -1.65 -10.21
CA GLY A 386 10.56 -2.76 -11.13
C GLY A 386 11.71 -3.75 -10.99
N LEU A 387 11.58 -4.90 -11.65
CA LEU A 387 12.70 -5.81 -11.84
C LEU A 387 13.64 -5.21 -12.89
N ALA A 388 14.86 -4.81 -12.49
CA ALA A 388 15.85 -4.29 -13.41
C ALA A 388 16.25 -5.34 -14.46
N PRO A 389 16.65 -4.93 -15.69
CA PRO A 389 17.24 -5.86 -16.66
C PRO A 389 18.43 -6.61 -16.05
N GLY A 390 18.44 -7.94 -16.18
CA GLY A 390 19.48 -8.80 -15.60
C GLY A 390 19.24 -9.20 -14.14
N ASN A 391 18.27 -8.61 -13.44
CA ASN A 391 17.87 -9.05 -12.10
C ASN A 391 16.97 -10.29 -12.18
N THR A 392 17.12 -11.17 -11.20
CA THR A 392 16.23 -12.32 -11.01
C THR A 392 15.08 -11.92 -10.07
N PRO A 393 13.91 -12.57 -10.15
CA PRO A 393 12.83 -12.34 -9.20
C PRO A 393 13.25 -12.42 -7.73
N GLU A 394 14.32 -13.17 -7.44
CA GLU A 394 14.92 -13.36 -6.15
C GLU A 394 15.89 -12.24 -5.73
N SER A 395 16.40 -11.43 -6.65
CA SER A 395 17.36 -10.35 -6.34
C SER A 395 16.70 -9.01 -5.98
N ASP A 396 15.39 -8.88 -6.14
CA ASP A 396 14.68 -7.63 -5.84
C ASP A 396 14.32 -7.49 -4.35
N THR A 397 14.63 -6.33 -3.78
CA THR A 397 14.69 -6.11 -2.34
C THR A 397 13.49 -5.30 -1.83
N ILE A 398 13.12 -4.16 -2.42
CA ILE A 398 12.07 -3.31 -1.84
C ILE A 398 11.20 -2.65 -2.93
N GLY A 399 10.08 -3.29 -3.27
CA GLY A 399 9.12 -2.81 -4.27
C GLY A 399 7.68 -3.18 -3.93
N PHE A 400 6.72 -2.62 -4.67
CA PHE A 400 5.28 -2.80 -4.43
C PHE A 400 4.84 -4.24 -4.31
#